data_AF-A0A8C0ALP8-F1
#
_entry.id   AF-A0A8C0ALP8-F1
#
_cell.length_a   1.000
_cell.length_b   1.000
_cell.length_c   1.000
_cell.angle_alpha   90.00
_cell.angle_beta   90.00
_cell.angle_gamma   90.00
#
_symmetry.space_group_name_H-M   'P 1'
#
loop_
_entity.id
_entity.type
_entity.pdbx_description
1 polymer ?
#
loop_
_entity_poly.entity_id
_entity_poly.type
_entity_poly.pdbx_seq_one_letter_code
_entity_poly.pdbx_strand_id
1 'polypeptide(L)'
;MRSLLAPLMVTLVLAALCSCEKDPKDPSGSPSAASIKITKEVANAFVKRQKRSSLYEWYSEHYKNPMEQMHERCENYPPCDYLSDQIGFSMAYNHFFRRY
;
A
#
# COMPACT_ATOMS: atom_id res chain seq x y z
N MET A 1 48.79 39.14 36.27
CA MET A 1 47.80 38.36 35.48
C MET A 1 48.43 37.12 34.82
N ARG A 2 49.10 36.24 35.59
CA ARG A 2 49.67 34.96 35.08
C ARG A 2 49.18 33.72 35.84
N SER A 3 48.44 33.90 36.94
CA SER A 3 47.98 32.81 37.81
C SER A 3 46.67 32.14 37.36
N LEU A 4 46.01 32.66 36.31
CA LEU A 4 44.76 32.10 35.78
C LEU A 4 44.99 31.06 34.67
N LEU A 5 46.22 30.96 34.13
CA LEU A 5 46.56 29.97 33.11
C LEU A 5 46.67 28.57 33.69
N ALA A 6 47.20 28.43 34.91
CA ALA A 6 47.32 27.14 35.59
C ALA A 6 45.98 26.44 35.85
N PRO A 7 44.95 27.10 36.44
CA PRO A 7 43.65 26.45 36.63
C PRO A 7 42.95 26.18 35.29
N LEU A 8 43.11 27.04 34.29
CA LEU A 8 42.55 26.84 32.94
C LEU A 8 43.07 25.56 32.29
N MET A 9 44.39 25.34 32.33
CA MET A 9 45.01 24.14 31.76
C MET A 9 44.57 22.87 32.51
N VAL A 10 44.43 22.94 33.84
CA VAL A 10 43.95 21.81 34.65
C VAL A 10 42.49 21.48 34.30
N THR A 11 41.62 22.49 34.15
CA THR A 11 40.22 22.25 33.74
C THR A 11 40.11 21.69 32.33
N LEU A 12 40.98 22.09 31.41
CA LEU A 12 40.99 21.60 30.04
C LEU A 12 41.43 20.11 29.99
N VAL A 13 42.42 19.74 30.80
CA VAL A 13 42.88 18.34 30.90
C VAL A 13 41.82 17.46 31.57
N LEU A 14 41.16 17.94 32.62
CA LEU A 14 40.04 17.20 33.22
C LEU A 14 38.87 17.03 32.24
N ALA A 15 38.52 18.06 31.47
CA ALA A 15 37.48 17.96 30.46
C ALA A 15 37.84 16.95 29.34
N ALA A 16 39.09 16.92 28.90
CA ALA A 16 39.56 15.95 27.91
C ALA A 16 39.52 14.50 28.44
N LEU A 17 39.84 14.29 29.72
CA LEU A 17 39.77 12.98 30.36
C LEU A 17 38.32 12.52 30.60
N CYS A 18 37.42 13.43 30.98
CA CYS A 18 35.98 13.15 31.10
C CYS A 18 35.30 12.90 29.75
N SER A 19 35.84 13.42 28.66
CA SER A 19 35.28 13.22 27.30
C SER A 19 35.70 11.87 26.67
N CYS A 20 36.52 11.08 27.38
CA CYS A 20 36.94 9.73 26.96
C CYS A 20 36.12 8.62 27.61
N GLU A 21 34.89 8.91 28.04
CA GLU A 21 33.92 7.87 28.33
C GLU A 21 33.47 7.27 26.99
N LYS A 22 34.21 6.24 26.56
CA LYS A 22 33.77 5.33 25.50
C LYS A 22 32.43 4.75 25.92
N ASP A 23 31.40 5.05 25.15
CA ASP A 23 30.14 4.34 25.17
C ASP A 23 30.41 2.82 25.18
N PRO A 24 29.90 2.07 26.18
CA PRO A 24 29.98 0.63 26.17
C PRO A 24 29.02 0.11 25.10
N LYS A 25 29.59 -0.13 23.92
CA LYS A 25 28.97 -0.82 22.77
C LYS A 25 27.78 -0.08 22.15
N ASP A 26 28.07 0.82 21.24
CA ASP A 26 27.31 0.81 20.00
C ASP A 26 27.65 -0.49 19.23
N PRO A 27 26.68 -1.34 18.88
CA PRO A 27 26.91 -2.37 17.88
C PRO A 27 27.09 -1.65 16.54
N SER A 28 28.32 -1.23 16.29
CA SER A 28 28.84 -0.71 15.02
C SER A 28 28.94 -1.83 13.97
N GLY A 29 27.84 -2.53 13.75
CA GLY A 29 27.61 -3.24 12.51
C GLY A 29 26.46 -2.53 11.84
N SER A 30 26.69 -1.92 10.68
CA SER A 30 25.55 -1.78 9.75
C SER A 30 24.93 -3.17 9.66
N PRO A 31 23.62 -3.34 9.86
CA PRO A 31 23.01 -4.63 9.66
C PRO A 31 23.26 -4.94 8.19
N SER A 32 24.22 -5.83 7.93
CA SER A 32 24.54 -6.28 6.58
C SER A 32 23.21 -6.61 5.91
N ALA A 33 23.00 -6.27 4.64
CA ALA A 33 21.73 -6.56 3.96
C ALA A 33 21.30 -8.05 4.03
N ALA A 34 22.20 -8.94 4.48
CA ALA A 34 21.93 -10.32 4.85
C ALA A 34 21.09 -10.50 6.15
N SER A 35 21.21 -9.62 7.15
CA SER A 35 20.44 -9.70 8.39
C SER A 35 19.00 -9.19 8.27
N ILE A 36 18.65 -8.55 7.14
CA ILE A 36 17.29 -8.12 6.78
C ILE A 36 16.69 -9.09 5.74
N LYS A 37 17.24 -10.31 5.61
CA LYS A 37 16.62 -11.35 4.78
C LYS A 37 15.71 -12.21 5.64
N ILE A 38 14.45 -11.83 5.68
CA ILE A 38 13.38 -12.64 6.26
C ILE A 38 13.16 -13.85 5.33
N THR A 39 13.16 -15.07 5.87
CA THR A 39 12.90 -16.28 5.06
C THR A 39 11.45 -16.28 4.57
N LYS A 40 11.17 -17.00 3.47
CA LYS A 40 9.83 -17.03 2.86
C LYS A 40 8.76 -17.52 3.84
N GLU A 41 9.13 -18.46 4.72
CA GLU A 41 8.26 -19.04 5.75
C GLU A 41 7.88 -17.98 6.79
N VAL A 42 8.87 -17.21 7.26
CA VAL A 42 8.67 -16.11 8.20
C VAL A 42 7.87 -14.98 7.55
N ALA A 43 8.18 -14.63 6.31
CA ALA A 43 7.45 -13.63 5.54
C ALA A 43 5.98 -14.04 5.32
N ASN A 44 5.70 -15.32 5.01
CA ASN A 44 4.34 -15.82 4.83
C ASN A 44 3.52 -15.83 6.14
N ALA A 45 4.17 -15.93 7.30
CA ALA A 45 3.50 -15.82 8.59
C ALA A 45 2.95 -14.41 8.85
N PHE A 46 3.66 -13.38 8.37
CA PHE A 46 3.27 -11.97 8.54
C PHE A 46 2.46 -11.43 7.35
N VAL A 47 2.75 -11.88 6.14
CA VAL A 47 2.09 -11.46 4.91
C VAL A 47 1.07 -12.52 4.52
N LYS A 48 -0.10 -12.51 5.16
CA LYS A 48 -1.26 -13.22 4.62
C LYS A 48 -1.68 -12.50 3.33
N ARG A 49 -1.47 -13.15 2.18
CA ARG A 49 -2.05 -12.69 0.92
C ARG A 49 -3.57 -12.62 1.08
N GLN A 50 -4.11 -11.42 1.19
CA GLN A 50 -5.56 -11.22 1.20
C GLN A 50 -6.11 -11.76 -0.12
N LYS A 51 -6.97 -12.79 -0.03
CA LYS A 51 -7.62 -13.37 -1.21
C LYS A 51 -8.44 -12.25 -1.85
N ARG A 52 -8.09 -11.85 -3.08
CA ARG A 52 -8.76 -10.75 -3.79
C ARG A 52 -10.21 -11.06 -4.13
N SER A 53 -10.57 -12.35 -4.26
CA SER A 53 -11.96 -12.76 -4.45
C SER A 53 -12.70 -12.74 -3.12
N SER A 54 -13.63 -11.81 -2.96
CA SER A 54 -14.58 -11.85 -1.85
C SER A 54 -15.77 -12.75 -2.19
N LEU A 55 -16.40 -13.36 -1.19
CA LEU A 55 -17.67 -14.08 -1.38
C LEU A 55 -18.73 -13.15 -2.02
N TYR A 56 -18.67 -11.87 -1.69
CA TYR A 56 -19.56 -10.84 -2.21
C TYR A 56 -19.40 -10.64 -3.73
N GLU A 57 -18.17 -10.59 -4.22
CA GLU A 57 -17.87 -10.47 -5.66
C GLU A 57 -18.41 -11.66 -6.46
N TRP A 58 -18.18 -12.89 -5.96
CA TRP A 58 -18.76 -14.10 -6.56
C TRP A 58 -20.30 -14.08 -6.56
N TYR A 59 -20.90 -13.59 -5.47
CA TYR A 59 -22.34 -13.45 -5.37
C TYR A 59 -22.89 -12.39 -6.35
N SER A 60 -22.24 -11.24 -6.49
CA SER A 60 -22.63 -10.19 -7.44
C SER A 60 -22.49 -10.62 -8.90
N GLU A 61 -21.52 -11.47 -9.23
CA GLU A 61 -21.38 -12.06 -10.56
C GLU A 61 -22.50 -13.05 -10.88
N HIS A 62 -22.93 -13.87 -9.92
CA HIS A 62 -23.98 -14.89 -10.14
C HIS A 62 -25.40 -14.33 -10.00
N TYR A 63 -25.61 -13.39 -9.08
CA TYR A 63 -26.88 -12.75 -8.83
C TYR A 63 -26.87 -11.34 -9.40
N LYS A 64 -26.88 -11.28 -10.73
CA LYS A 64 -27.02 -10.03 -11.47
C LYS A 64 -28.46 -9.52 -11.36
N ASN A 65 -28.60 -8.26 -10.98
CA ASN A 65 -29.91 -7.61 -10.94
C ASN A 65 -30.56 -7.62 -12.34
N PRO A 66 -31.90 -7.70 -12.46
CA PRO A 66 -32.57 -7.70 -13.75
C PRO A 66 -32.17 -6.53 -14.65
N MET A 67 -31.96 -5.35 -14.07
CA MET A 67 -31.49 -4.15 -14.80
C MET A 67 -30.08 -4.32 -15.38
N GLU A 68 -29.18 -4.94 -14.62
CA GLU A 68 -27.81 -5.22 -15.06
C GLU A 68 -27.81 -6.19 -16.24
N GLN A 69 -28.64 -7.23 -16.18
CA GLN A 69 -28.78 -8.18 -17.30
C GLN A 69 -29.32 -7.50 -18.58
N MET A 70 -30.20 -6.50 -18.43
CA MET A 70 -30.68 -5.72 -19.57
C MET A 70 -29.58 -4.81 -20.13
N HIS A 71 -28.78 -4.18 -19.26
CA HIS A 71 -27.60 -3.40 -19.66
C HIS A 71 -26.59 -4.26 -20.42
N GLU A 72 -26.15 -5.37 -19.82
CA GLU A 72 -25.22 -6.31 -20.44
C GLU A 72 -25.74 -6.80 -21.80
N ARG A 73 -27.05 -7.02 -21.95
CA ARG A 73 -27.64 -7.40 -23.25
C ARG A 73 -27.54 -6.29 -24.29
N CYS A 74 -27.72 -5.03 -23.92
CA CYS A 74 -27.59 -3.89 -24.84
C CYS A 74 -26.12 -3.67 -25.23
N GLU A 75 -25.20 -3.73 -24.27
CA GLU A 75 -23.75 -3.61 -24.50
C GLU A 75 -23.24 -4.73 -25.41
N ASN A 76 -23.75 -5.95 -25.25
CA ASN A 76 -23.43 -7.08 -26.13
C ASN A 76 -24.02 -6.95 -27.55
N TYR A 77 -24.90 -5.98 -27.79
CA TYR A 77 -25.50 -5.72 -29.10
C TYR A 77 -25.08 -4.34 -29.61
N PRO A 78 -24.04 -4.25 -30.46
CA PRO A 78 -23.44 -2.97 -30.85
C PRO A 78 -24.43 -1.90 -31.35
N PRO A 79 -25.50 -2.24 -32.11
CA PRO A 79 -26.49 -1.24 -32.49
C PRO A 79 -27.27 -0.65 -31.31
N CYS A 80 -27.55 -1.42 -30.26
CA CYS A 80 -28.16 -0.90 -29.04
C CYS A 80 -27.16 -0.06 -28.26
N ASP A 81 -25.91 -0.54 -28.11
CA ASP A 81 -24.83 0.16 -27.41
C ASP A 81 -24.62 1.58 -27.97
N TYR A 82 -24.35 1.70 -29.28
CA TYR A 82 -24.17 3.00 -29.94
C TYR A 82 -25.39 3.92 -29.88
N LEU A 83 -26.60 3.34 -29.90
CA LEU A 83 -27.82 4.12 -29.77
C LEU A 83 -28.03 4.59 -28.32
N SER A 84 -27.66 3.76 -27.35
CA SER A 84 -27.79 4.06 -25.92
C SER A 84 -26.96 5.27 -25.50
N ASP A 85 -25.80 5.49 -26.14
CA ASP A 85 -24.98 6.69 -25.92
C ASP A 85 -25.67 7.98 -26.39
N GLN A 86 -26.58 7.88 -27.37
CA GLN A 86 -27.24 9.04 -27.97
C GLN A 86 -28.59 9.36 -27.31
N ILE A 87 -29.40 8.33 -27.06
CA ILE A 87 -30.78 8.49 -26.57
C ILE A 87 -30.98 7.93 -25.15
N GLY A 88 -29.93 7.38 -24.55
CA GLY A 88 -29.99 6.72 -23.25
C GLY A 88 -30.44 5.25 -23.33
N PHE A 89 -29.98 4.48 -22.35
CA PHE A 89 -30.22 3.03 -22.25
C PHE A 89 -31.70 2.64 -22.37
N SER A 90 -32.60 3.25 -21.60
CA SER A 90 -34.01 2.84 -21.58
C SER A 90 -34.67 2.97 -22.95
N MET A 91 -34.40 4.07 -23.68
CA MET A 91 -34.98 4.28 -25.00
C MET A 91 -34.36 3.33 -26.04
N ALA A 92 -33.04 3.16 -26.03
CA ALA A 92 -32.34 2.25 -26.94
C ALA A 92 -32.73 0.78 -26.69
N TYR A 93 -32.76 0.35 -25.44
CA TYR A 93 -33.16 -1.00 -25.06
C TYR A 93 -34.61 -1.29 -25.48
N ASN A 94 -35.52 -0.34 -25.26
CA ASN A 94 -36.91 -0.50 -25.67
C ASN A 94 -37.05 -0.57 -27.20
N HIS A 95 -36.25 0.19 -27.95
CA HIS A 95 -36.27 0.16 -29.42
C HIS A 95 -35.93 -1.22 -30.00
N PHE A 96 -34.94 -1.91 -29.42
CA PHE A 96 -34.45 -3.20 -29.96
C PHE A 96 -35.07 -4.43 -29.29
N PHE A 97 -35.24 -4.42 -27.97
CA PHE A 97 -35.59 -5.61 -27.19
C PHE A 97 -37.02 -5.60 -26.66
N ARG A 98 -37.68 -4.44 -26.63
CA ARG A 98 -39.08 -4.34 -26.23
C ARG A 98 -39.96 -4.21 -27.47
N ARG A 99 -40.12 -5.33 -28.17
CA ARG A 99 -41.17 -5.49 -29.17
C ARG A 99 -42.49 -5.80 -28.44
N TYR A 100 -43.55 -5.09 -28.82
CA TYR A 100 -44.93 -5.18 -28.32
C TYR A 100 -45.38 -6.58 -27.91
#